data_AF-A0A2E0VUB8-F1
#
_entry.id   AF-A0A2E0VUB8-F1
#
_cell.length_a   1.000
_cell.length_b   1.000
_cell.length_c   1.000
_cell.angle_alpha   90.00
_cell.angle_beta   90.00
_cell.angle_gamma   90.00
#
_symmetry.space_group_name_H-M   'P 1'
#
loop_
_entity.id
_entity.type
_entity.pdbx_description
1 polymer ?
#
loop_
_entity_poly.entity_id
_entity_poly.type
_entity_poly.pdbx_seq_one_letter_code
_entity_poly.pdbx_strand_id
1 'polypeptide(L)'
;MSKKVAIVLFFLLVVFGMVYYFAYCFDPFALDEDRILTETRKAYQEAKFKNEAFLKGKEIQDFVEFLLRHRNEIMNYNRHDEPREIQLAENLWTGYENKGNCFTMPTFYRSFINDYIPPELIDSLYQYSDGLRNDLVTGFTVCNNGDINSVDPDEGSVLIKLRHERKKESFGNYNVQHNIIKNRKFDLIDNINSIFEYGLTKDTVLVGDLRYAIMIYPYRGL
;
A
#
# COMPACT_ATOMS: atom_id res chain seq x y z
N MET A 1 23.74 33.34 44.19
CA MET A 1 24.21 33.17 42.79
C MET A 1 24.93 34.45 42.37
N SER A 2 26.16 34.39 41.84
CA SER A 2 26.89 35.62 41.48
C SER A 2 26.30 36.24 40.21
N LYS A 3 26.34 37.59 40.11
CA LYS A 3 25.85 38.30 38.91
C LYS A 3 26.47 37.77 37.61
N LYS A 4 27.72 37.30 37.67
CA LYS A 4 28.42 36.68 36.53
C LYS A 4 27.78 35.35 36.10
N VAL A 5 27.35 34.52 37.04
CA VAL A 5 26.68 33.25 36.75
C VAL A 5 25.31 33.47 36.10
N ALA A 6 24.56 34.48 36.58
CA ALA A 6 23.27 34.83 35.98
C ALA A 6 23.39 35.32 34.52
N ILE A 7 24.41 36.13 34.23
CA ILE A 7 24.69 36.61 32.87
C ILE A 7 25.04 35.45 31.95
N VAL A 8 25.90 34.52 32.39
CA VAL A 8 26.29 33.35 31.57
C VAL A 8 25.08 32.45 31.28
N LEU A 9 24.22 32.18 32.27
CA LEU A 9 23.00 31.39 32.07
C LEU A 9 22.03 32.05 31.08
N PHE A 10 21.88 33.38 31.14
CA PHE A 10 21.06 34.12 30.19
C PHE A 10 21.61 34.01 28.77
N PHE A 11 22.93 34.17 28.57
CA PHE A 11 23.54 34.00 27.25
C PHE A 11 23.37 32.57 26.71
N LEU A 12 23.51 31.55 27.56
CA LEU A 12 23.28 30.17 27.15
C LEU A 12 21.83 29.95 26.70
N LEU A 13 20.85 30.46 27.44
CA LEU A 13 19.44 30.36 27.05
C LEU A 13 19.15 31.03 25.71
N VAL A 14 19.74 32.21 25.45
CA VAL A 14 19.60 32.90 24.17
C VAL A 14 20.23 32.09 23.04
N VAL A 15 21.42 31.53 23.23
CA VAL A 15 22.09 30.70 22.21
C VAL A 15 21.29 29.42 21.94
N PHE A 16 20.82 28.72 22.97
CA PHE A 16 19.95 27.55 22.79
C PHE A 16 18.64 27.89 22.10
N GLY A 17 18.03 29.03 22.43
CA GLY A 17 16.84 29.53 21.76
C GLY A 17 17.08 29.81 20.27
N MET A 18 18.22 30.42 19.92
CA MET A 18 18.62 30.63 18.52
C MET A 18 18.88 29.31 17.81
N VAL A 19 19.62 28.38 18.40
CA VAL A 19 19.89 27.06 17.78
C VAL A 19 18.59 26.29 17.57
N TYR A 20 17.68 26.31 18.54
CA TYR A 20 16.36 25.69 18.39
C TYR A 20 15.54 26.35 17.29
N TYR A 21 15.52 27.69 17.23
CA TYR A 21 14.85 28.43 16.16
C TYR A 21 15.46 28.13 14.79
N PHE A 22 16.78 28.09 14.66
CA PHE A 22 17.45 27.73 13.41
C PHE A 22 17.21 26.27 13.04
N ALA A 23 17.22 25.33 13.98
CA ALA A 23 16.86 23.93 13.71
C ALA A 23 15.40 23.76 13.28
N TYR A 24 14.49 24.60 13.81
CA TYR A 24 13.08 24.62 13.41
C TYR A 24 12.85 25.27 12.04
N CYS A 25 13.52 26.40 11.76
CA CYS A 25 13.40 27.11 10.48
C CYS A 25 14.18 26.43 9.34
N PHE A 26 15.28 25.75 9.66
CA PHE A 26 16.06 24.93 8.75
C PHE A 26 15.89 23.46 9.09
N ASP A 27 14.66 23.03 9.35
CA ASP A 27 14.38 21.62 9.54
C ASP A 27 14.82 20.89 8.25
N PRO A 28 15.92 20.13 8.26
CA PRO A 28 16.37 19.41 7.07
C PRO A 28 15.41 18.27 6.72
N PHE A 29 14.39 18.04 7.55
CA PHE A 29 13.27 17.12 7.34
C PHE A 29 11.99 17.82 6.86
N ALA A 30 11.99 19.16 6.68
CA ALA A 30 10.87 19.85 6.05
C ALA A 30 10.68 19.32 4.63
N LEU A 31 9.53 18.69 4.39
CA LEU A 31 9.15 18.18 3.08
C LEU A 31 9.01 19.36 2.10
N ASP A 32 9.73 19.29 0.99
CA ASP A 32 9.55 20.22 -0.13
C ASP A 32 8.24 19.87 -0.86
N GLU A 33 7.12 20.39 -0.35
CA GLU A 33 5.76 20.09 -0.83
C GLU A 33 5.61 20.39 -2.32
N ASP A 34 6.11 21.53 -2.79
CA ASP A 34 6.01 21.91 -4.20
C ASP A 34 6.77 20.94 -5.10
N ARG A 35 7.99 20.54 -4.70
CA ARG A 35 8.75 19.52 -5.42
C ARG A 35 8.04 18.17 -5.41
N ILE A 36 7.55 17.72 -4.25
CA ILE A 36 6.83 16.46 -4.10
C ILE A 36 5.60 16.44 -5.01
N LEU A 37 4.78 17.49 -4.99
CA LEU A 37 3.59 17.60 -5.82
C LEU A 37 3.95 17.63 -7.31
N THR A 38 4.98 18.37 -7.70
CA THR A 38 5.44 18.45 -9.09
C THR A 38 5.92 17.08 -9.60
N GLU A 39 6.74 16.39 -8.81
CA GLU A 39 7.22 15.06 -9.16
C GLU A 39 6.09 14.02 -9.18
N THR A 40 5.13 14.12 -8.25
CA THR A 40 3.94 13.25 -8.19
C THR A 40 3.07 13.42 -9.45
N ARG A 41 2.78 14.66 -9.86
CA ARG A 41 2.03 14.96 -11.09
C ARG A 41 2.78 14.48 -12.34
N LYS A 42 4.10 14.69 -12.39
CA LYS A 42 4.94 14.19 -13.49
C LYS A 42 4.90 12.65 -13.56
N ALA A 43 5.08 11.97 -12.43
CA ALA A 43 4.96 10.52 -12.36
C ALA A 43 3.58 10.03 -12.81
N TYR A 44 2.51 10.75 -12.50
CA TYR A 44 1.16 10.45 -12.98
C TYR A 44 1.01 10.57 -14.49
N GLN A 45 1.57 11.59 -15.10
CA GLN A 45 1.57 11.73 -16.56
C GLN A 45 2.40 10.62 -17.23
N GLU A 46 3.55 10.27 -16.66
CA GLU A 46 4.48 9.28 -17.23
C GLU A 46 4.10 7.83 -16.96
N ALA A 47 3.29 7.55 -15.93
CA ALA A 47 2.96 6.18 -15.54
C ALA A 47 2.23 5.43 -16.66
N LYS A 48 2.65 4.19 -16.92
CA LYS A 48 2.07 3.32 -17.95
C LYS A 48 1.57 2.04 -17.32
N PHE A 49 0.47 1.52 -17.85
CA PHE A 49 0.01 0.18 -17.50
C PHE A 49 1.04 -0.84 -18.02
N LYS A 50 1.34 -1.82 -17.17
CA LYS A 50 2.29 -2.89 -17.50
C LYS A 50 1.66 -3.92 -18.42
N ASN A 51 2.27 -4.18 -19.57
CA ASN A 51 1.76 -5.11 -20.58
C ASN A 51 1.62 -6.54 -20.03
N GLU A 52 2.48 -6.94 -19.10
CA GLU A 52 2.50 -8.26 -18.48
C GLU A 52 1.16 -8.61 -17.81
N ALA A 53 0.47 -7.61 -17.23
CA ALA A 53 -0.84 -7.82 -16.64
C ALA A 53 -1.89 -8.16 -17.72
N PHE A 54 -1.88 -7.47 -18.87
CA PHE A 54 -2.82 -7.74 -19.96
C PHE A 54 -2.56 -9.11 -20.61
N LEU A 55 -1.28 -9.47 -20.76
CA LEU A 55 -0.90 -10.79 -21.30
C LEU A 55 -1.37 -11.94 -20.41
N LYS A 56 -1.47 -11.71 -19.10
CA LYS A 56 -1.92 -12.69 -18.09
C LYS A 56 -3.38 -12.48 -17.66
N GLY A 57 -4.17 -11.77 -18.47
CA GLY A 57 -5.52 -11.37 -18.10
C GLY A 57 -6.39 -12.57 -17.70
N LYS A 58 -6.30 -13.69 -18.42
CA LYS A 58 -7.10 -14.88 -18.11
C LYS A 58 -6.68 -15.52 -16.78
N GLU A 59 -5.39 -15.68 -16.54
CA GLU A 59 -4.86 -16.24 -15.29
C GLU A 59 -5.22 -15.35 -14.09
N ILE A 60 -5.19 -14.03 -14.27
CA ILE A 60 -5.65 -13.06 -13.26
C ILE A 60 -7.14 -13.24 -12.99
N GLN A 61 -7.96 -13.38 -14.04
CA GLN A 61 -9.39 -13.60 -13.89
C GLN A 61 -9.68 -14.89 -13.12
N ASP A 62 -9.04 -15.99 -13.49
CA ASP A 62 -9.20 -17.29 -12.82
C ASP A 62 -8.76 -17.20 -11.35
N PHE A 63 -7.68 -16.46 -11.06
CA PHE A 63 -7.24 -16.23 -9.69
C PHE A 63 -8.22 -15.37 -8.89
N VAL A 64 -8.78 -14.29 -9.45
CA VAL A 64 -9.81 -13.48 -8.80
C VAL A 64 -11.07 -14.32 -8.52
N GLU A 65 -11.50 -15.15 -9.46
CA GLU A 65 -12.65 -16.04 -9.29
C GLU A 65 -12.41 -17.08 -8.18
N PHE A 66 -11.21 -17.65 -8.10
CA PHE A 66 -10.80 -18.51 -6.99
C PHE A 66 -10.92 -17.79 -5.64
N LEU A 67 -10.35 -16.58 -5.53
CA LEU A 67 -10.41 -15.79 -4.29
C LEU A 67 -11.86 -15.47 -3.89
N LEU A 68 -12.70 -15.07 -4.84
CA LEU A 68 -14.10 -14.77 -4.56
C LEU A 68 -14.90 -16.02 -4.17
N ARG A 69 -14.64 -17.17 -4.79
CA ARG A 69 -15.30 -18.44 -4.48
C ARG A 69 -15.02 -18.88 -3.05
N HIS A 70 -13.79 -18.74 -2.59
CA HIS A 70 -13.33 -19.20 -1.27
C HIS A 70 -13.18 -18.07 -0.24
N ARG A 71 -13.69 -16.87 -0.53
CA ARG A 71 -13.50 -15.68 0.33
C ARG A 71 -13.92 -15.90 1.78
N ASN A 72 -15.04 -16.60 2.01
CA ASN A 72 -15.54 -16.86 3.35
C ASN A 72 -14.62 -17.80 4.14
N GLU A 73 -14.08 -18.82 3.49
CA GLU A 73 -13.15 -19.78 4.11
C GLU A 73 -11.84 -19.08 4.47
N ILE A 74 -11.26 -18.36 3.50
CA ILE A 74 -10.01 -17.60 3.68
C ILE A 74 -10.18 -16.56 4.79
N MET A 75 -11.24 -15.75 4.73
CA MET A 75 -11.44 -14.65 5.67
C MET A 75 -11.71 -15.10 7.10
N ASN A 76 -12.36 -16.25 7.31
CA ASN A 76 -12.71 -16.72 8.65
C ASN A 76 -11.62 -17.59 9.28
N TYR A 77 -10.64 -18.02 8.49
CA TYR A 77 -9.52 -18.80 8.98
C TYR A 77 -8.54 -17.92 9.77
N ASN A 78 -8.15 -18.40 10.95
CA ASN A 78 -7.24 -17.73 11.87
C ASN A 78 -7.56 -16.23 12.05
N ARG A 79 -8.83 -15.90 12.31
CA ARG A 79 -9.25 -14.54 12.68
C ARG A 79 -8.74 -14.16 14.06
N HIS A 80 -8.33 -12.89 14.17
CA HIS A 80 -7.93 -12.30 15.45
C HIS A 80 -7.91 -10.77 15.34
N ASP A 81 -8.31 -10.13 16.43
CA ASP A 81 -8.40 -8.67 16.51
C ASP A 81 -7.12 -8.03 17.07
N GLU A 82 -6.26 -8.83 17.70
CA GLU A 82 -4.99 -8.40 18.29
C GLU A 82 -3.85 -8.50 17.27
N PRO A 83 -2.90 -7.54 17.25
CA PRO A 83 -1.70 -7.63 16.42
C PRO A 83 -0.87 -8.87 16.77
N ARG A 84 -0.58 -9.70 15.76
CA ARG A 84 0.37 -10.81 15.84
C ARG A 84 1.59 -10.51 15.00
N GLU A 85 2.75 -10.88 15.50
CA GLU A 85 3.99 -10.76 14.75
C GLU A 85 4.01 -11.81 13.63
N ILE A 86 4.13 -11.36 12.39
CA ILE A 86 4.20 -12.22 11.20
C ILE A 86 5.46 -11.94 10.41
N GLN A 87 5.97 -12.96 9.73
CA GLN A 87 7.10 -12.83 8.83
C GLN A 87 6.62 -12.57 7.40
N LEU A 88 7.02 -11.43 6.83
CA LEU A 88 6.72 -11.05 5.45
C LEU A 88 7.81 -11.49 4.45
N ALA A 89 9.05 -11.62 4.92
CA ALA A 89 10.23 -12.10 4.22
C ALA A 89 11.31 -12.54 5.23
N GLU A 90 12.42 -13.14 4.79
CA GLU A 90 13.46 -13.73 5.66
C GLU A 90 13.88 -12.88 6.87
N ASN A 91 13.91 -11.55 6.74
CA ASN A 91 14.25 -10.63 7.84
C ASN A 91 13.26 -9.47 8.00
N LEU A 92 12.01 -9.64 7.55
CA LEU A 92 10.99 -8.59 7.63
C LEU A 92 9.80 -9.10 8.46
N TRP A 93 9.65 -8.55 9.66
CA TRP A 93 8.56 -8.85 10.57
C TRP A 93 7.66 -7.63 10.75
N THR A 94 6.36 -7.86 10.93
CA THR A 94 5.39 -6.79 11.17
C THR A 94 4.24 -7.26 12.04
N GLY A 95 3.54 -6.31 12.66
CA GLY A 95 2.26 -6.57 13.32
C GLY A 95 1.16 -6.74 12.28
N TYR A 96 0.37 -7.79 12.43
CA TYR A 96 -0.74 -8.11 11.55
C TYR A 96 -1.98 -8.44 12.34
N GLU A 97 -3.13 -8.02 11.82
CA GLU A 97 -4.45 -8.28 12.38
C GLU A 97 -5.31 -8.87 11.27
N ASN A 98 -6.16 -9.84 11.63
CA ASN A 98 -7.12 -10.44 10.71
C ASN A 98 -8.54 -10.25 11.25
N LYS A 99 -9.01 -9.00 11.12
CA LYS A 99 -10.31 -8.55 11.64
C LYS A 99 -11.16 -7.89 10.57
N GLY A 100 -12.47 -7.85 10.81
CA GLY A 100 -13.44 -7.18 9.95
C GLY A 100 -13.88 -8.01 8.73
N ASN A 101 -14.29 -7.31 7.68
CA ASN A 101 -14.92 -7.88 6.48
C ASN A 101 -13.96 -8.10 5.31
N CYS A 102 -12.66 -8.03 5.56
CA CYS A 102 -11.63 -8.24 4.54
C CYS A 102 -10.47 -9.04 5.11
N PHE A 103 -9.91 -9.91 4.29
CA PHE A 103 -8.63 -10.56 4.53
C PHE A 103 -7.58 -9.94 3.61
N THR A 104 -6.42 -9.59 4.15
CA THR A 104 -5.29 -9.07 3.37
C THR A 104 -4.10 -9.99 3.48
N MET A 105 -3.69 -10.59 2.38
CA MET A 105 -2.43 -11.31 2.25
C MET A 105 -1.35 -10.36 1.72
N PRO A 106 -0.38 -9.94 2.56
CA PRO A 106 0.65 -8.98 2.15
C PRO A 106 1.76 -9.61 1.30
N THR A 107 1.95 -10.93 1.38
CA THR A 107 3.05 -11.68 0.75
C THR A 107 2.64 -13.12 0.46
N PHE A 108 3.34 -13.78 -0.48
CA PHE A 108 3.27 -15.23 -0.69
C PHE A 108 4.34 -16.00 0.10
N TYR A 109 4.88 -15.38 1.16
CA TYR A 109 5.87 -16.03 2.01
C TYR A 109 5.26 -17.22 2.76
N ARG A 110 5.99 -18.33 2.83
CA ARG A 110 5.45 -19.64 3.20
C ARG A 110 4.87 -19.67 4.62
N SER A 111 5.51 -19.02 5.59
CA SER A 111 4.99 -18.98 6.97
C SER A 111 3.63 -18.28 7.02
N PHE A 112 3.50 -17.13 6.34
CA PHE A 112 2.21 -16.43 6.26
C PHE A 112 1.11 -17.30 5.64
N ILE A 113 1.41 -17.99 4.53
CA ILE A 113 0.43 -18.88 3.88
C ILE A 113 -0.03 -19.99 4.84
N ASN A 114 0.91 -20.66 5.51
CA ASN A 114 0.57 -21.76 6.43
C ASN A 114 -0.27 -21.29 7.63
N ASP A 115 -0.05 -20.06 8.09
CA ASP A 115 -0.74 -19.52 9.25
C ASP A 115 -2.13 -18.97 8.91
N TYR A 116 -2.34 -18.47 7.69
CA TYR A 116 -3.50 -17.66 7.34
C TYR A 116 -4.35 -18.17 6.18
N ILE A 117 -3.92 -19.23 5.49
CA ILE A 117 -4.71 -19.88 4.44
C ILE A 117 -5.14 -21.26 4.94
N PRO A 118 -6.43 -21.64 4.80
CA PRO A 118 -6.88 -22.99 5.12
C PRO A 118 -6.02 -24.05 4.41
N PRO A 119 -5.52 -25.08 5.10
CA PRO A 119 -4.61 -26.07 4.52
C PRO A 119 -5.12 -26.70 3.21
N GLU A 120 -6.42 -26.96 3.13
CA GLU A 120 -7.13 -27.51 1.97
C GLU A 120 -7.12 -26.58 0.74
N LEU A 121 -6.89 -25.28 0.93
CA LEU A 121 -6.84 -24.29 -0.14
C LEU A 121 -5.41 -23.95 -0.60
N ILE A 122 -4.37 -24.37 0.13
CA ILE A 122 -2.98 -23.98 -0.16
C ILE A 122 -2.54 -24.45 -1.55
N ASP A 123 -2.81 -25.71 -1.91
CA ASP A 123 -2.42 -26.25 -3.21
C ASP A 123 -3.15 -25.53 -4.36
N SER A 124 -4.44 -25.24 -4.18
CA SER A 124 -5.23 -24.47 -5.15
C SER A 124 -4.73 -23.04 -5.25
N LEU A 125 -4.43 -22.39 -4.12
CA LEU A 125 -3.85 -21.05 -4.09
C LEU A 125 -2.56 -21.01 -4.92
N TYR A 126 -1.67 -21.98 -4.74
CA TYR A 126 -0.46 -22.07 -5.56
C TYR A 126 -0.77 -22.34 -7.03
N GLN A 127 -1.69 -23.25 -7.34
CA GLN A 127 -2.08 -23.54 -8.72
C GLN A 127 -2.54 -22.28 -9.48
N TYR A 128 -3.42 -21.46 -8.89
CA TYR A 128 -3.92 -20.24 -9.53
C TYR A 128 -2.93 -19.08 -9.49
N SER A 129 -2.00 -19.06 -8.53
CA SER A 129 -1.06 -17.95 -8.34
C SER A 129 0.34 -18.18 -8.89
N ASP A 130 0.75 -19.39 -9.25
CA ASP A 130 2.17 -19.68 -9.55
C ASP A 130 2.72 -18.83 -10.71
N GLY A 131 1.96 -18.74 -11.81
CA GLY A 131 2.30 -17.89 -12.96
C GLY A 131 2.17 -16.38 -12.70
N LEU A 132 1.67 -15.97 -11.53
CA LEU A 132 1.43 -14.57 -11.16
C LEU A 132 2.38 -14.10 -10.05
N ARG A 133 2.55 -14.87 -8.98
CA ARG A 133 3.27 -14.50 -7.74
C ARG A 133 4.78 -14.35 -7.93
N ASN A 134 5.35 -15.07 -8.90
CA ASN A 134 6.80 -15.05 -9.12
C ASN A 134 7.25 -13.71 -9.73
N ASP A 135 6.42 -13.12 -10.60
CA ASP A 135 6.85 -11.99 -11.45
C ASP A 135 5.93 -10.75 -11.32
N LEU A 136 4.66 -10.94 -10.99
CA LEU A 136 3.63 -9.90 -11.18
C LEU A 136 2.91 -9.53 -9.89
N VAL A 137 2.55 -10.47 -9.03
CA VAL A 137 1.70 -10.23 -7.85
C VAL A 137 2.52 -10.33 -6.56
N THR A 138 2.31 -9.40 -5.64
CA THR A 138 2.94 -9.43 -4.31
C THR A 138 1.98 -9.85 -3.21
N GLY A 139 0.69 -9.58 -3.37
CA GLY A 139 -0.32 -9.93 -2.38
C GLY A 139 -1.73 -9.59 -2.88
N PHE A 140 -2.73 -9.84 -2.05
CA PHE A 140 -4.12 -9.52 -2.35
C PHE A 140 -4.90 -9.12 -1.10
N THR A 141 -6.03 -8.47 -1.31
CA THR A 141 -7.09 -8.28 -0.33
C THR A 141 -8.38 -8.81 -0.92
N VAL A 142 -9.09 -9.65 -0.18
CA VAL A 142 -10.42 -10.14 -0.55
C VAL A 142 -11.40 -9.76 0.55
N CYS A 143 -12.57 -9.27 0.15
CA CYS A 143 -13.61 -8.84 1.08
C CYS A 143 -14.93 -9.55 0.79
N ASN A 144 -15.71 -9.72 1.85
CA ASN A 144 -17.07 -10.24 1.77
C ASN A 144 -18.04 -9.18 1.24
N ASN A 145 -19.25 -9.66 0.94
CA ASN A 145 -20.40 -8.83 0.66
C ASN A 145 -20.62 -7.82 1.80
N GLY A 146 -21.12 -6.64 1.48
CA GLY A 146 -21.35 -5.56 2.44
C GLY A 146 -20.09 -4.81 2.89
N ASP A 147 -18.92 -5.05 2.29
CA ASP A 147 -17.78 -4.13 2.45
C ASP A 147 -18.17 -2.75 1.93
N ILE A 148 -17.98 -1.72 2.76
CA ILE A 148 -18.34 -0.33 2.45
C ILE A 148 -17.61 0.18 1.19
N ASN A 149 -16.45 -0.39 0.92
CA ASN A 149 -15.61 -0.07 -0.23
C ASN A 149 -15.97 -0.90 -1.47
N SER A 150 -17.08 -1.64 -1.49
CA SER A 150 -17.56 -2.34 -2.70
C SER A 150 -18.47 -1.47 -3.53
N VAL A 151 -18.41 -1.62 -4.86
CA VAL A 151 -19.31 -0.90 -5.80
C VAL A 151 -20.72 -1.48 -5.71
N ASP A 152 -20.81 -2.80 -5.85
CA ASP A 152 -21.97 -3.61 -5.58
C ASP A 152 -21.81 -4.27 -4.19
N PRO A 153 -22.68 -3.94 -3.21
CA PRO A 153 -22.61 -4.52 -1.87
C PRO A 153 -23.00 -6.00 -1.83
N ASP A 154 -23.68 -6.54 -2.84
CA ASP A 154 -24.11 -7.93 -2.89
C ASP A 154 -23.03 -8.87 -3.45
N GLU A 155 -21.95 -8.30 -3.98
CA GLU A 155 -20.77 -9.02 -4.45
C GLU A 155 -19.59 -8.87 -3.49
N GLY A 156 -18.72 -9.89 -3.45
CA GLY A 156 -17.40 -9.75 -2.83
C GLY A 156 -16.51 -8.83 -3.65
N SER A 157 -15.41 -8.37 -3.05
CA SER A 157 -14.45 -7.52 -3.75
C SER A 157 -13.02 -8.01 -3.61
N VAL A 158 -12.20 -7.74 -4.63
CA VAL A 158 -10.80 -8.17 -4.67
C VAL A 158 -9.91 -7.00 -5.09
N LEU A 159 -8.78 -6.86 -4.42
CA LEU A 159 -7.67 -6.01 -4.81
C LEU A 159 -6.40 -6.87 -4.86
N ILE A 160 -5.78 -6.98 -6.02
CA ILE A 160 -4.49 -7.65 -6.22
C ILE A 160 -3.41 -6.58 -6.29
N LYS A 161 -2.41 -6.67 -5.42
CA LYS A 161 -1.24 -5.78 -5.42
C LYS A 161 -0.21 -6.30 -6.41
N LEU A 162 0.15 -5.47 -7.38
CA LEU A 162 1.16 -5.80 -8.37
C LEU A 162 2.55 -5.37 -7.91
N ARG A 163 3.56 -6.15 -8.30
CA ARG A 163 4.96 -5.83 -8.09
C ARG A 163 5.32 -4.57 -8.87
N HIS A 164 5.66 -3.52 -8.14
CA HIS A 164 6.19 -2.29 -8.71
C HIS A 164 7.58 -2.01 -8.15
N GLU A 165 8.49 -1.64 -9.04
CA GLU A 165 9.80 -1.15 -8.65
C GLU A 165 9.60 0.24 -8.05
N ARG A 166 9.86 0.43 -6.75
CA ARG A 166 10.11 1.79 -6.25
C ARG A 166 11.25 2.34 -7.11
N LYS A 167 10.99 3.35 -7.95
CA LYS A 167 12.06 4.15 -8.55
C LYS A 167 12.81 4.80 -7.38
N LYS A 168 13.86 4.12 -6.91
CA LYS A 168 14.74 4.61 -5.85
C LYS A 168 15.67 5.63 -6.50
N GLU A 169 15.38 6.90 -6.31
CA GLU A 169 16.40 7.94 -6.26
C GLU A 169 16.36 8.57 -4.89
N SER A 170 16.93 7.83 -3.92
CA SER A 170 17.50 8.28 -2.64
C SER A 170 16.61 9.00 -1.62
N PHE A 171 15.45 9.53 -2.02
CA PHE A 171 14.43 10.22 -1.23
C PHE A 171 13.12 10.18 -2.02
N GLY A 172 12.55 8.98 -2.26
CA GLY A 172 11.41 8.84 -3.19
C GLY A 172 10.27 9.78 -2.83
N ASN A 173 10.03 10.81 -3.66
CA ASN A 173 9.04 11.85 -3.42
C ASN A 173 7.60 11.40 -3.70
N TYR A 174 7.42 10.18 -4.19
CA TYR A 174 6.10 9.60 -4.41
C TYR A 174 6.18 8.07 -4.29
N ASN A 175 5.03 7.45 -4.04
CA ASN A 175 4.85 6.01 -4.09
C ASN A 175 3.91 5.68 -5.24
N VAL A 176 4.33 4.77 -6.11
CA VAL A 176 3.46 4.24 -7.18
C VAL A 176 2.98 2.86 -6.77
N GLN A 177 1.69 2.65 -6.84
CA GLN A 177 1.04 1.36 -6.64
C GLN A 177 0.31 0.97 -7.91
N HIS A 178 0.49 -0.29 -8.29
CA HIS A 178 -0.22 -0.91 -9.40
C HIS A 178 -1.13 -1.97 -8.80
N ASN A 179 -2.42 -1.89 -9.10
CA ASN A 179 -3.43 -2.78 -8.53
C ASN A 179 -4.37 -3.30 -9.61
N ILE A 180 -4.84 -4.53 -9.46
CA ILE A 180 -5.98 -5.06 -10.19
C ILE A 180 -7.14 -5.12 -9.22
N ILE A 181 -8.30 -4.66 -9.64
CA ILE A 181 -9.46 -4.47 -8.78
C ILE A 181 -10.71 -5.07 -9.41
N LYS A 182 -11.50 -5.74 -8.57
CA LYS A 182 -12.85 -6.23 -8.86
C LYS A 182 -13.78 -5.69 -7.80
N ASN A 183 -14.87 -5.06 -8.25
CA ASN A 183 -15.94 -4.58 -7.38
C ASN A 183 -15.45 -3.69 -6.20
N ARG A 184 -14.45 -2.82 -6.41
CA ARG A 184 -14.01 -1.85 -5.39
C ARG A 184 -14.27 -0.42 -5.81
N LYS A 185 -14.75 0.39 -4.88
CA LYS A 185 -14.81 1.85 -4.99
C LYS A 185 -13.40 2.40 -4.91
N PHE A 186 -13.09 3.31 -5.81
CA PHE A 186 -11.90 4.14 -5.75
C PHE A 186 -12.17 5.42 -6.53
N ASP A 187 -11.60 6.51 -6.07
CA ASP A 187 -11.78 7.81 -6.70
C ASP A 187 -10.77 7.97 -7.84
N LEU A 188 -11.25 8.42 -9.00
CA LEU A 188 -10.41 8.87 -10.09
C LEU A 188 -10.01 10.31 -9.80
N ILE A 189 -8.75 10.50 -9.42
CA ILE A 189 -8.19 11.80 -9.03
C ILE A 189 -7.09 12.12 -10.03
N ASP A 190 -7.31 13.12 -10.87
CA ASP A 190 -6.38 13.54 -11.92
C ASP A 190 -5.57 14.80 -11.55
N ASN A 191 -5.87 15.42 -10.41
CA ASN A 191 -5.12 16.52 -9.85
C ASN A 191 -5.07 16.46 -8.31
N ILE A 192 -3.99 16.96 -7.72
CA ILE A 192 -3.81 17.11 -6.28
C ILE A 192 -3.24 18.49 -5.96
N ASN A 193 -3.64 19.09 -4.84
CA ASN A 193 -3.15 20.40 -4.40
C ASN A 193 -2.36 20.35 -3.09
N SER A 194 -2.35 19.21 -2.40
CA SER A 194 -1.58 19.02 -1.17
C SER A 194 -1.03 17.60 -1.05
N ILE A 195 0.13 17.45 -0.39
CA ILE A 195 0.75 16.15 -0.11
C ILE A 195 -0.08 15.28 0.84
N PHE A 196 -1.07 15.85 1.51
CA PHE A 196 -1.99 15.12 2.41
C PHE A 196 -3.21 14.54 1.70
N GLU A 197 -3.41 14.82 0.41
CA GLU A 197 -4.51 14.27 -0.39
C GLU A 197 -4.28 12.80 -0.79
N TYR A 198 -5.37 12.08 -1.09
CA TYR A 198 -5.42 10.63 -1.34
C TYR A 198 -4.62 10.14 -2.56
N GLY A 199 -3.92 11.01 -3.29
CA GLY A 199 -3.07 10.67 -4.42
C GLY A 199 -3.80 10.67 -5.76
N LEU A 200 -3.01 10.64 -6.85
CA LEU A 200 -3.51 10.63 -8.21
C LEU A 200 -3.81 9.20 -8.67
N THR A 201 -4.94 8.98 -9.32
CA THR A 201 -5.39 7.65 -9.74
C THR A 201 -5.91 7.66 -11.16
N LYS A 202 -5.43 6.70 -11.97
CA LYS A 202 -5.98 6.37 -13.28
C LYS A 202 -6.14 4.88 -13.43
N ASP A 203 -7.00 4.46 -14.34
CA ASP A 203 -7.25 3.05 -14.55
C ASP A 203 -7.59 2.74 -16.01
N THR A 204 -7.73 1.45 -16.30
CA THR A 204 -8.24 0.93 -17.56
C THR A 204 -8.88 -0.44 -17.33
N VAL A 205 -9.72 -0.87 -18.27
CA VAL A 205 -10.24 -2.24 -18.29
C VAL A 205 -9.09 -3.20 -18.60
N LEU A 206 -8.95 -4.24 -17.77
CA LEU A 206 -7.98 -5.30 -17.96
C LEU A 206 -8.60 -6.47 -18.75
N VAL A 207 -9.65 -7.08 -18.19
CA VAL A 207 -10.40 -8.19 -18.77
C VAL A 207 -11.75 -8.30 -18.06
N GLY A 208 -12.84 -8.50 -18.83
CA GLY A 208 -14.19 -8.52 -18.26
C GLY A 208 -14.48 -7.25 -17.48
N ASP A 209 -14.78 -7.38 -16.19
CA ASP A 209 -15.03 -6.28 -15.27
C ASP A 209 -13.85 -6.00 -14.31
N LEU A 210 -12.69 -6.63 -14.54
CA LEU A 210 -11.45 -6.32 -13.83
C LEU A 210 -10.86 -5.03 -14.37
N ARG A 211 -10.50 -4.12 -13.47
CA ARG A 211 -9.79 -2.88 -13.82
C ARG A 211 -8.35 -2.96 -13.34
N TYR A 212 -7.42 -2.42 -14.13
CA TYR A 212 -6.05 -2.16 -13.72
C TYR A 212 -5.96 -0.68 -13.33
N ALA A 213 -5.74 -0.40 -12.04
CA ALA A 213 -5.50 0.94 -11.52
C ALA A 213 -4.01 1.20 -11.24
N ILE A 214 -3.58 2.43 -11.51
CA ILE A 214 -2.30 2.99 -11.08
C ILE A 214 -2.64 4.13 -10.11
N MET A 215 -2.11 4.04 -8.90
CA MET A 215 -2.26 5.04 -7.86
C MET A 215 -0.89 5.62 -7.53
N ILE A 216 -0.80 6.94 -7.44
CA ILE A 216 0.45 7.66 -7.21
C ILE A 216 0.24 8.62 -6.05
N TYR A 217 0.88 8.29 -4.94
CA TYR A 217 0.76 9.02 -3.70
C TYR A 217 1.98 9.92 -3.51
N PRO A 218 1.79 11.20 -3.14
CA PRO A 218 2.90 12.01 -2.68
C PRO A 218 3.55 11.37 -1.45
N TYR A 219 4.87 11.48 -1.34
CA TYR A 219 5.59 11.05 -0.14
C TYR A 219 5.25 11.98 1.03
N ARG A 220 4.94 11.39 2.18
CA ARG A 220 4.49 12.11 3.38
C ARG A 220 5.46 12.08 4.55
N GLY A 221 6.68 11.55 4.36
CA GLY A 221 7.68 11.50 5.44
C GLY A 221 7.42 10.45 6.53
N LEU A 222 6.52 9.49 6.28
CA LEU A 222 6.13 8.42 7.22
C LEU A 222 6.72 7.06 6.81
#